data_AF-A0A8J3AQ83-F1
#
_entry.id   AF-A0A8J3AQ83-F1
#
_cell.length_a   1.000
_cell.length_b   1.000
_cell.length_c   1.000
_cell.angle_alpha   90.00
_cell.angle_beta   90.00
_cell.angle_gamma   90.00
#
_symmetry.space_group_name_H-M   'P 1'
#
loop_
_entity.id
_entity.type
_entity.pdbx_description
1 polymer ?
#
loop_
_entity_poly.entity_id
_entity_poly.type
_entity_poly.pdbx_seq_one_letter_code
_entity_poly.pdbx_strand_id
1 'polypeptide(L)'
;MTPAHRIALSLAFITPPAFAGNYATCILDKAPGTPYNAAANAVHQYCIAQYPDGYSAVVHGSGGSWLSASYKSGAECIQKKTVDTPSQRAVIMIGVACRRLYDGQSQ
;
A
#
# COMPACT_ATOMS: atom_id res chain seq x y z
N MET A 1 -19.60 -37.62 40.70
CA MET A 1 -18.93 -37.74 39.38
C MET A 1 -19.71 -36.88 38.40
N THR A 2 -19.27 -35.66 38.12
CA THR A 2 -19.94 -34.70 37.22
C THR A 2 -19.13 -34.56 35.93
N PRO A 3 -19.76 -34.59 34.74
CA PRO A 3 -19.03 -34.58 33.47
C PRO A 3 -18.56 -33.16 33.12
N ALA A 4 -17.26 -33.03 32.93
CA ALA A 4 -16.62 -31.80 32.46
C ALA A 4 -17.04 -31.54 31.00
N HIS A 5 -17.86 -30.51 30.79
CA HIS A 5 -18.18 -29.99 29.47
C HIS A 5 -16.94 -29.30 28.89
N ARG A 6 -16.34 -29.90 27.86
CA ARG A 6 -15.28 -29.30 27.07
C ARG A 6 -15.90 -28.27 26.12
N ILE A 7 -15.84 -26.99 26.49
CA ILE A 7 -16.15 -25.89 25.58
C ILE A 7 -14.98 -25.77 24.60
N ALA A 8 -15.18 -26.22 23.36
CA ALA A 8 -14.23 -26.02 22.28
C ALA A 8 -14.36 -24.58 21.76
N LEU A 9 -13.43 -23.71 22.13
CA LEU A 9 -13.36 -22.33 21.65
C LEU A 9 -12.70 -22.31 20.25
N SER A 10 -13.50 -22.24 19.20
CA SER A 10 -13.03 -22.10 17.82
C SER A 10 -12.53 -20.67 17.57
N LEU A 11 -11.21 -20.47 17.55
CA LEU A 11 -10.60 -19.23 17.06
C LEU A 11 -10.80 -19.15 15.54
N ALA A 12 -11.72 -18.28 15.09
CA ALA A 12 -11.78 -17.86 13.70
C ALA A 12 -10.63 -16.87 13.44
N PHE A 13 -9.56 -17.34 12.79
CA PHE A 13 -8.51 -16.46 12.29
C PHE A 13 -9.09 -15.61 11.15
N ILE A 14 -9.42 -14.36 11.45
CA ILE A 14 -9.69 -13.35 10.42
C ILE A 14 -8.32 -12.97 9.85
N THR A 15 -7.90 -13.65 8.78
CA THR A 15 -6.74 -13.20 8.00
C THR A 15 -7.09 -11.85 7.37
N PRO A 16 -6.38 -10.77 7.70
CA PRO A 16 -6.57 -9.53 6.97
C PRO A 16 -6.31 -9.79 5.49
N PRO A 17 -7.08 -9.16 4.57
CA PRO A 17 -6.89 -9.37 3.15
C PRO A 17 -5.47 -8.96 2.78
N ALA A 18 -4.63 -9.97 2.51
CA ALA A 18 -3.32 -9.76 1.93
C ALA A 18 -3.55 -9.35 0.48
N PHE A 19 -3.62 -8.05 0.21
CA PHE A 19 -3.36 -7.56 -1.14
C PHE A 19 -2.02 -8.15 -1.55
N ALA A 20 -1.97 -8.88 -2.67
CA ALA A 20 -0.71 -9.32 -3.26
C ALA A 20 0.17 -8.08 -3.44
N GLY A 21 1.13 -7.89 -2.53
CA GLY A 21 1.86 -6.65 -2.42
C GLY A 21 2.77 -6.46 -3.62
N ASN A 22 2.95 -5.22 -4.05
CA ASN A 22 3.97 -4.83 -5.01
C ASN A 22 4.73 -3.59 -4.48
N TYR A 23 5.74 -3.16 -5.23
CA TYR A 23 6.55 -2.01 -4.84
C TYR A 23 5.72 -0.73 -4.62
N ALA A 24 4.74 -0.45 -5.49
CA ALA A 24 3.90 0.74 -5.37
C ALA A 24 3.00 0.69 -4.12
N THR A 25 2.38 -0.45 -3.84
CA THR A 25 1.55 -0.60 -2.62
C THR A 25 2.38 -0.53 -1.34
N CYS A 26 3.63 -1.01 -1.37
CA CYS A 26 4.57 -0.83 -0.25
C CYS A 26 4.86 0.65 0.03
N ILE A 27 5.13 1.43 -1.02
CA ILE A 27 5.33 2.88 -0.88
C ILE A 27 4.07 3.55 -0.30
N LEU A 28 2.87 3.20 -0.78
CA LEU A 28 1.61 3.78 -0.26
C LEU A 28 1.27 3.37 1.18
N ASP A 29 1.86 2.30 1.69
CA ASP A 29 1.75 1.86 3.08
C ASP A 29 2.76 2.58 3.98
N LYS A 30 4.01 2.75 3.52
CA LYS A 30 5.13 3.20 4.38
C LYS A 30 5.52 4.67 4.25
N ALA A 31 5.30 5.28 3.08
CA ALA A 31 5.75 6.66 2.84
C ALA A 31 4.87 7.76 3.47
N PRO A 32 3.53 7.60 3.62
CA PRO A 32 2.71 8.61 4.29
C PRO A 32 3.21 8.93 5.71
N GLY A 33 3.19 10.19 6.12
CA GLY A 33 3.64 10.61 7.46
C GLY A 33 5.16 10.77 7.59
N THR A 34 5.93 10.48 6.54
CA THR A 34 7.39 10.55 6.62
C THR A 34 7.88 11.98 6.89
N PRO A 35 8.68 12.21 7.95
CA PRO A 35 9.00 13.55 8.42
C PRO A 35 10.07 14.28 7.60
N TYR A 36 10.99 13.56 6.94
CA TYR A 36 12.09 14.15 6.17
C TYR A 36 12.66 13.19 5.12
N ASN A 37 13.45 13.72 4.18
CA ASN A 37 13.88 12.97 2.99
C ASN A 37 14.78 11.76 3.28
N ALA A 38 15.57 11.77 4.36
CA ALA A 38 16.35 10.61 4.77
C ALA A 38 15.46 9.44 5.23
N ALA A 39 14.39 9.71 5.99
CA ALA A 39 13.40 8.69 6.34
C ALA A 39 12.66 8.19 5.08
N ALA A 40 12.39 9.07 4.11
CA ALA A 40 11.81 8.67 2.82
C ALA A 40 12.74 7.73 2.04
N ASN A 41 14.05 7.96 2.08
CA ASN A 41 15.03 7.04 1.52
C ASN A 41 15.01 5.69 2.22
N ALA A 42 14.88 5.64 3.54
CA ALA A 42 14.75 4.37 4.25
C ALA A 42 13.51 3.59 3.80
N VAL A 43 12.38 4.26 3.57
CA VAL A 43 11.18 3.65 2.99
C VAL A 43 11.46 3.06 1.60
N HIS A 44 12.15 3.82 0.74
CA HIS A 44 12.56 3.31 -0.57
C HIS A 44 13.43 2.05 -0.46
N GLN A 45 14.47 2.09 0.37
CA GLN A 45 15.38 0.95 0.58
C GLN A 45 14.64 -0.28 1.12
N TYR A 46 13.72 -0.07 2.06
CA TYR A 46 12.87 -1.14 2.58
C TYR A 46 12.00 -1.76 1.48
N CYS A 47 11.28 -0.92 0.71
CA CYS A 47 10.38 -1.42 -0.31
C CYS A 47 11.12 -2.07 -1.50
N ILE A 48 12.29 -1.55 -1.91
CA ILE A 48 13.03 -2.15 -3.03
C ILE A 48 13.69 -3.48 -2.64
N ALA A 49 14.08 -3.65 -1.37
CA ALA A 49 14.59 -4.93 -0.87
C ALA A 49 13.51 -6.02 -0.91
N GLN A 50 12.25 -5.67 -0.64
CA GLN A 50 11.11 -6.59 -0.66
C GLN A 50 10.57 -6.82 -2.08
N TYR A 51 10.70 -5.83 -2.96
CA TYR A 51 10.20 -5.87 -4.34
C TYR A 51 11.29 -5.41 -5.32
N PRO A 52 12.27 -6.28 -5.64
CA PRO A 52 13.50 -5.90 -6.37
C PRO A 52 13.25 -5.32 -7.77
N ASP A 53 12.20 -5.78 -8.44
CA ASP A 53 11.83 -5.28 -9.78
C ASP A 53 11.21 -3.86 -9.74
N GLY A 54 10.96 -3.32 -8.54
CA GLY A 54 10.45 -1.98 -8.33
C GLY A 54 9.15 -1.71 -9.10
N TYR A 55 9.07 -0.56 -9.76
CA TYR A 55 7.90 -0.18 -10.56
C TYR A 55 7.73 -0.99 -11.85
N SER A 56 8.77 -1.69 -12.33
CA SER A 56 8.67 -2.45 -13.59
C SER A 56 7.71 -3.63 -13.47
N ALA A 57 7.64 -4.26 -12.29
CA ALA A 57 6.69 -5.33 -11.98
C ALA A 57 5.29 -4.82 -11.56
N VAL A 58 5.10 -3.51 -11.41
CA VAL A 58 3.78 -2.96 -11.05
C VAL A 58 2.98 -2.77 -12.33
N VAL A 59 1.90 -3.52 -12.51
CA VAL A 59 1.00 -3.34 -13.66
C VAL A 59 0.30 -1.98 -13.56
N HIS A 60 0.33 -1.20 -14.64
CA HIS A 60 -0.30 0.12 -14.66
C HIS A 60 -1.83 0.00 -14.52
N GLY A 61 -2.44 0.81 -13.66
CA GLY A 61 -3.88 0.76 -13.39
C GLY A 61 -4.33 -0.41 -12.51
N SER A 62 -3.41 -1.21 -11.97
CA SER A 62 -3.73 -2.41 -11.17
C SER A 62 -4.38 -2.12 -9.81
N GLY A 63 -4.35 -0.87 -9.34
CA GLY A 63 -5.06 -0.45 -8.12
C GLY A 63 -6.55 -0.21 -8.34
N GLY A 64 -6.97 0.05 -9.57
CA GLY A 64 -8.36 0.29 -9.94
C GLY A 64 -9.02 -0.94 -10.55
N SER A 65 -9.65 -1.80 -9.74
CA SER A 65 -10.63 -2.78 -10.24
C SER A 65 -12.04 -2.31 -9.96
N TRP A 66 -12.96 -2.53 -10.90
CA TRP A 66 -14.36 -2.07 -10.82
C TRP A 66 -15.13 -2.54 -9.58
N LEU A 67 -14.64 -3.60 -8.92
CA LEU A 67 -15.20 -4.17 -7.68
C LEU A 67 -14.47 -3.72 -6.40
N SER A 68 -13.27 -3.13 -6.48
CA SER A 68 -12.39 -2.98 -5.31
C SER A 68 -11.44 -1.76 -5.33
N ALA A 69 -11.68 -0.77 -6.19
CA ALA A 69 -10.82 0.41 -6.28
C ALA A 69 -10.94 1.30 -5.02
N SER A 70 -9.86 1.38 -4.24
CA SER A 70 -9.78 2.28 -3.07
C SER A 70 -9.79 3.77 -3.44
N TYR A 71 -9.44 4.10 -4.69
CA TYR A 71 -9.39 5.46 -5.23
C TYR A 71 -9.87 5.47 -6.69
N LYS A 72 -10.48 6.58 -7.13
CA LYS A 72 -11.00 6.74 -8.51
C LYS A 72 -9.95 7.23 -9.50
N SER A 73 -8.85 7.81 -9.03
CA SER A 73 -7.74 8.30 -9.87
C SER A 73 -6.43 8.41 -9.07
N GLY A 74 -5.30 8.53 -9.78
CA GLY A 74 -4.02 8.84 -9.15
C GLY A 74 -4.05 10.15 -8.39
N ALA A 75 -4.73 11.18 -8.91
CA ALA A 75 -4.87 12.48 -8.25
C ALA A 75 -5.61 12.38 -6.90
N GLU A 76 -6.72 11.62 -6.84
CA GLU A 76 -7.45 11.40 -5.58
C GLU A 76 -6.58 10.65 -4.56
N CYS A 77 -5.86 9.61 -5.03
CA CYS A 77 -4.92 8.86 -4.20
C CYS A 77 -3.83 9.76 -3.61
N ILE A 78 -3.22 10.63 -4.43
CA ILE A 78 -2.17 11.57 -3.98
C ILE A 78 -2.74 12.50 -2.92
N GLN A 79 -3.84 13.18 -3.24
CA GLN A 79 -4.46 14.15 -2.33
C GLN A 79 -4.69 13.53 -0.96
N LYS A 80 -5.22 12.30 -0.89
CA LYS A 80 -5.51 11.62 0.38
C LYS A 80 -4.26 11.10 1.10
N LYS A 81 -3.26 10.60 0.36
CA LYS A 81 -2.07 9.95 0.96
C LYS A 81 -0.97 10.93 1.37
N THR A 82 -0.96 12.16 0.84
CA THR A 82 0.12 13.12 1.11
C THR A 82 -0.23 14.20 2.13
N VAL A 83 -1.49 14.32 2.59
CA VAL A 83 -1.97 15.41 3.47
C VAL A 83 -1.02 15.65 4.64
N ASP A 84 -0.64 14.57 5.33
CA ASP A 84 0.17 14.64 6.55
C ASP A 84 1.63 14.22 6.30
N THR A 85 2.17 14.45 5.10
CA THR A 85 3.54 14.01 4.73
C THR A 85 4.48 15.20 4.54
N PRO A 86 5.26 15.59 5.57
CA PRO A 86 6.19 16.73 5.47
C PRO A 86 7.33 16.53 4.47
N SER A 87 7.78 15.28 4.26
CA SER A 87 8.87 15.00 3.32
C SER A 87 8.43 15.17 1.86
N GLN A 88 9.04 16.13 1.16
CA GLN A 88 8.86 16.31 -0.28
C GLN A 88 9.21 15.03 -1.07
N ARG A 89 10.27 14.32 -0.67
CA ARG A 89 10.66 13.07 -1.33
C ARG A 89 9.61 11.98 -1.15
N ALA A 90 9.02 11.86 0.04
CA ALA A 90 7.91 10.92 0.28
C ALA A 90 6.68 11.28 -0.55
N VAL A 91 6.31 12.57 -0.62
CA VAL A 91 5.23 13.06 -1.48
C VAL A 91 5.45 12.68 -2.95
N ILE A 92 6.67 12.81 -3.46
CA ILE A 92 7.00 12.40 -4.84
C ILE A 92 6.84 10.89 -5.03
N MET A 93 7.35 10.08 -4.10
CA MET A 93 7.22 8.62 -4.18
C MET A 93 5.76 8.17 -4.15
N ILE A 94 4.96 8.73 -3.24
CA ILE A 94 3.50 8.52 -3.18
C ILE A 94 2.87 8.93 -4.51
N GLY A 95 3.27 10.08 -5.06
CA GLY A 95 2.88 10.58 -6.37
C GLY A 95 3.02 9.55 -7.49
N VAL A 96 4.22 8.99 -7.61
CA VAL A 96 4.53 7.99 -8.64
C VAL A 96 3.74 6.70 -8.41
N ALA A 97 3.67 6.22 -7.17
CA ALA A 97 2.92 5.01 -6.83
C ALA A 97 1.42 5.14 -7.12
N CYS A 98 0.81 6.25 -6.72
CA CYS A 98 -0.61 6.53 -6.98
C CYS A 98 -0.92 6.57 -8.48
N ARG A 99 -0.12 7.32 -9.27
CA ARG A 99 -0.34 7.37 -10.73
C ARG A 99 -0.16 5.99 -11.36
N ARG A 100 0.88 5.26 -10.97
CA ARG A 100 1.10 3.90 -11.49
C ARG A 100 -0.08 2.97 -11.22
N LEU A 101 -0.72 3.08 -10.05
CA LEU A 101 -1.79 2.18 -9.64
C LEU A 101 -3.18 2.62 -10.14
N TYR A 102 -3.44 3.91 -10.27
CA TYR A 102 -4.82 4.42 -10.42
C TYR A 102 -5.04 5.34 -11.62
N ASP A 103 -4.01 5.69 -12.39
CA ASP A 103 -4.22 6.30 -13.71
C ASP A 103 -4.44 5.19 -14.75
N GLY A 104 -5.23 5.48 -15.79
CA GLY A 104 -5.42 4.56 -16.92
C GLY A 104 -4.18 4.51 -17.81
N GLN A 105 -4.03 3.45 -18.62
CA GLN A 105 -2.88 3.29 -19.53
C GLN A 105 -2.78 4.33 -20.67
N SER A 106 -3.63 5.36 -20.69
CA SER A 106 -3.72 6.37 -21.74
C SER A 106 -3.17 7.73 -21.27
N GLN A 107 -1.88 7.78 -20.94
CA GLN A 107 -1.07 9.00 -21.01
C GLN A 107 0.03 8.78 -22.05
#